data_AF-A0AAN7DFL0-F1
#
_entry.id   AF-A0AAN7DFL0-F1
#
_cell.length_a   1.000
_cell.length_b   1.000
_cell.length_c   1.000
_cell.angle_alpha   90.00
_cell.angle_beta   90.00
_cell.angle_gamma   90.00
#
_symmetry.space_group_name_H-M   'P 1'
#
loop_
_entity.id
_entity.type
_entity.pdbx_description
1 polymer ?
#
loop_
_entity_poly.entity_id
_entity_poly.type
_entity_poly.pdbx_seq_one_letter_code
_entity_poly.pdbx_strand_id
1 'polypeptide(L)'
;MSHSTLLSLPYELVLHIGQYLEFADVWYLGTCSHASRTLSFQLLQSLYQINLIKPRIINPFGQSIHAAVAYLARHGNTGSTSQQQHIIQSVANHLAIGICDRMPSKSGRAFSLDFLLNKSLAILLEHCLLDSTLHAFMKSQETHILSQQFDQIISSIRAQHEQPFEQQRYTGVLMVDFLAGLHDTLVAVLEEEDMLSNIYHHLLTSHLQKQLRAIQSRYQSHHSDQSSYSNQQAPRKDSLPSQEFKLYIKLICCLAQTNLISSNDIDSLTYHYINHFFLTRPSDVSFSRDSGLKIYIRQHNEHLSIINTVTLNKRPAYHYQWRLWLEETQLRLSVLLDLLRAMIQKNCSQGGAAPDFVHITAMLQDTVSALTLSKTIPQNEYEIPLLND
;
A
#
# COMPACT_ATOMS: atom_id res chain seq x y z
N MET A 1 -43.44 -19.08 19.08
CA MET A 1 -42.31 -19.53 18.25
C MET A 1 -41.20 -18.52 18.40
N SER A 2 -40.08 -18.89 19.02
CA SER A 2 -38.91 -18.02 19.10
C SER A 2 -38.31 -17.91 17.71
N HIS A 3 -38.46 -16.76 17.07
CA HIS A 3 -37.76 -16.50 15.81
C HIS A 3 -36.27 -16.45 16.10
N SER A 4 -35.55 -17.50 15.72
CA SER A 4 -34.10 -17.53 15.66
C SER A 4 -33.64 -16.45 14.69
N THR A 5 -33.23 -15.30 15.23
CA THR A 5 -32.81 -14.14 14.44
C THR A 5 -31.33 -13.90 14.66
N LEU A 6 -30.62 -13.41 13.64
CA LEU A 6 -29.22 -12.99 13.79
C LEU A 6 -29.02 -12.02 14.98
N LEU A 7 -30.03 -11.20 15.26
CA LEU A 7 -30.07 -10.23 16.35
C LEU A 7 -30.17 -10.87 17.75
N SER A 8 -30.50 -12.15 17.83
CA SER A 8 -30.56 -12.92 19.08
C SER A 8 -29.23 -13.59 19.44
N LEU A 9 -28.24 -13.54 18.54
CA LEU A 9 -26.90 -14.06 18.82
C LEU A 9 -26.11 -13.07 19.71
N PRO A 10 -25.25 -13.57 20.62
CA PRO A 10 -24.24 -12.76 21.27
C PRO A 10 -23.41 -11.97 20.25
N TYR A 11 -23.10 -10.72 20.57
CA TYR A 11 -22.41 -9.82 19.64
C TYR A 11 -21.05 -10.38 19.21
N GLU A 12 -20.36 -11.11 20.09
CA GLU A 12 -19.09 -11.77 19.81
C GLU A 12 -19.20 -12.79 18.68
N LEU A 13 -20.30 -13.55 18.63
CA LEU A 13 -20.56 -14.48 17.52
C LEU A 13 -20.89 -13.74 16.23
N VAL A 14 -21.66 -12.65 16.32
CA VAL A 14 -21.96 -11.82 15.14
C VAL A 14 -20.70 -11.15 14.61
N LEU A 15 -19.80 -10.69 15.49
CA LEU A 15 -18.52 -10.12 15.12
C LEU A 15 -17.66 -11.17 14.41
N HIS A 16 -17.65 -12.41 14.90
CA HIS A 16 -16.94 -13.51 14.26
C HIS A 16 -17.52 -13.84 12.87
N ILE A 17 -18.86 -13.83 12.72
CA ILE A 17 -19.50 -13.95 11.40
C ILE A 17 -19.10 -12.77 10.50
N GLY A 18 -19.08 -11.56 11.05
CA GLY A 18 -18.73 -10.33 10.33
C GLY A 18 -17.31 -10.31 9.76
N GLN A 19 -16.37 -11.06 10.35
CA GLN A 19 -15.01 -11.23 9.80
C GLN A 19 -14.99 -11.95 8.44
N TYR A 20 -16.05 -12.67 8.09
CA TYR A 20 -16.21 -13.35 6.80
C TYR A 20 -17.03 -12.55 5.79
N LEU A 21 -17.50 -11.36 6.16
CA LEU A 21 -18.31 -10.50 5.30
C LEU A 21 -17.46 -9.39 4.71
N GLU A 22 -17.67 -9.09 3.43
CA GLU A 22 -17.06 -7.92 2.80
C GLU A 22 -17.68 -6.63 3.35
N PHE A 23 -16.97 -5.51 3.18
CA PHE A 23 -17.46 -4.20 3.59
C PHE A 23 -18.85 -3.90 3.00
N ALA A 24 -19.07 -4.24 1.72
CA ALA A 24 -20.36 -4.07 1.07
C ALA A 24 -21.47 -4.86 1.76
N ASP A 25 -21.23 -6.12 2.13
CA ASP A 25 -22.24 -6.96 2.79
C ASP A 25 -22.67 -6.37 4.14
N VAL A 26 -21.69 -5.93 4.94
CA VAL A 26 -21.96 -5.26 6.23
C VAL A 26 -22.71 -3.94 6.01
N TRP A 27 -22.39 -3.19 4.95
CA TRP A 27 -23.09 -1.96 4.59
C TRP A 27 -24.55 -2.22 4.20
N TYR A 28 -24.79 -3.17 3.30
CA TYR A 28 -26.14 -3.50 2.82
C TYR A 28 -27.00 -4.14 3.91
N LEU A 29 -26.42 -4.86 4.87
CA LEU A 29 -27.13 -5.31 6.07
C LEU A 29 -27.83 -4.14 6.77
N GLY A 30 -27.19 -2.96 6.82
CA GLY A 30 -27.75 -1.76 7.44
C GLY A 30 -28.92 -1.12 6.68
N THR A 31 -29.18 -1.59 5.46
CA THR A 31 -30.32 -1.15 4.63
C THR A 31 -31.56 -2.03 4.80
N CYS A 32 -31.42 -3.25 5.34
CA CYS A 32 -32.50 -4.24 5.40
C CYS A 32 -33.59 -3.91 6.44
N SER A 33 -33.23 -3.38 7.61
CA SER A 33 -34.19 -3.01 8.67
C SER A 33 -33.58 -2.03 9.67
N HIS A 34 -34.40 -1.44 10.55
CA HIS A 34 -33.90 -0.57 11.62
C HIS A 34 -32.97 -1.31 12.59
N ALA A 35 -33.33 -2.55 12.97
CA ALA A 35 -32.52 -3.35 13.88
C ALA A 35 -31.20 -3.80 13.22
N SER A 36 -31.25 -4.18 11.94
CA SER A 36 -30.07 -4.51 11.15
C SER A 36 -29.14 -3.31 10.94
N ARG A 37 -29.69 -2.08 10.88
CA ARG A 37 -28.90 -0.85 10.82
C ARG A 37 -28.07 -0.62 12.07
N THR A 38 -28.65 -0.79 13.25
CA THR A 38 -27.91 -0.68 14.50
C THR A 38 -26.77 -1.70 14.55
N LEU A 39 -27.06 -2.95 14.18
CA LEU A 39 -26.06 -4.01 14.14
C LEU A 39 -24.94 -3.72 13.12
N SER A 40 -25.31 -3.29 11.91
CA SER A 40 -24.36 -2.90 10.86
C SER A 40 -23.45 -1.77 11.33
N PHE A 41 -23.98 -0.75 12.02
CA PHE A 41 -23.15 0.34 12.54
C PHE A 41 -22.18 -0.13 13.63
N GLN A 42 -22.59 -1.06 14.48
CA GLN A 42 -21.70 -1.68 15.47
C GLN A 42 -20.58 -2.48 14.77
N LEU A 43 -20.94 -3.30 13.77
CA LEU A 43 -19.98 -4.08 12.99
C LEU A 43 -19.01 -3.18 12.22
N LEU A 44 -19.50 -2.11 11.58
CA LEU A 44 -18.65 -1.14 10.88
C LEU A 44 -17.68 -0.43 11.82
N GLN A 45 -18.12 -0.11 13.04
CA GLN A 45 -17.24 0.46 14.06
C GLN A 45 -16.20 -0.56 14.56
N SER A 46 -16.58 -1.82 14.79
CA SER A 46 -15.68 -2.84 15.33
C SER A 46 -14.69 -3.38 14.29
N LEU A 47 -15.12 -3.59 13.05
CA LEU A 47 -14.32 -4.21 11.99
C LEU A 47 -13.52 -3.18 11.19
N TYR A 48 -14.11 -2.01 10.92
CA TYR A 48 -13.53 -1.01 10.02
C TYR A 48 -13.20 0.32 10.72
N GLN A 49 -13.45 0.44 12.03
CA GLN A 49 -13.27 1.68 12.80
C GLN A 49 -14.12 2.86 12.27
N ILE A 50 -15.13 2.58 11.45
CA ILE A 50 -16.00 3.60 10.87
C ILE A 50 -17.10 3.92 11.88
N ASN A 51 -17.01 5.10 12.48
CA ASN A 51 -18.01 5.58 13.41
C ASN A 51 -19.17 6.27 12.66
N LEU A 52 -20.30 5.56 12.53
CA LEU A 52 -21.56 6.08 11.99
C LEU A 52 -22.58 6.43 13.08
N ILE A 53 -22.17 6.69 14.32
CA ILE A 53 -23.08 7.13 15.37
C ILE A 53 -23.68 8.49 14.95
N LYS A 54 -25.01 8.53 14.76
CA LYS A 54 -25.75 9.72 14.26
C LYS A 54 -25.20 10.27 12.94
N PRO A 55 -25.22 9.48 11.85
CA PRO A 55 -24.49 9.80 10.64
C PRO A 55 -25.09 11.02 9.92
N ARG A 56 -26.41 11.25 10.07
CA ARG A 56 -27.12 12.43 9.56
C ARG A 56 -26.76 13.75 10.25
N ILE A 57 -26.19 13.70 11.45
CA ILE A 57 -25.90 14.88 12.28
C ILE A 57 -24.40 15.19 12.29
N ILE A 58 -23.56 14.16 12.33
CA ILE A 58 -22.12 14.33 12.58
C ILE A 58 -21.30 14.35 11.28
N ASN A 59 -21.62 13.51 10.29
CA ASN A 59 -20.83 13.42 9.06
C ASN A 59 -21.63 12.83 7.87
N PRO A 60 -22.66 13.54 7.37
CA PRO A 60 -23.52 13.03 6.30
C PRO A 60 -22.75 12.86 4.97
N PHE A 61 -21.73 13.69 4.72
CA PHE A 61 -20.91 13.60 3.52
C PHE A 61 -20.00 12.36 3.53
N GLY A 62 -19.35 12.05 4.66
CA GLY A 62 -18.58 10.82 4.81
C GLY A 62 -19.44 9.56 4.61
N GLN A 63 -20.70 9.58 5.07
CA GLN A 63 -21.63 8.49 4.82
C GLN A 63 -21.89 8.28 3.32
N SER A 64 -22.02 9.35 2.53
CA SER A 64 -22.18 9.26 1.08
C SER A 64 -20.96 8.63 0.38
N ILE A 65 -19.75 8.94 0.85
CA ILE A 65 -18.52 8.36 0.29
C ILE A 65 -18.45 6.86 0.62
N HIS A 66 -18.72 6.46 1.86
CA HIS A 66 -18.78 5.04 2.23
C HIS A 66 -19.88 4.28 1.46
N ALA A 67 -21.02 4.93 1.19
CA ALA A 67 -22.08 4.35 0.36
C ALA A 67 -21.61 4.13 -1.09
N ALA A 68 -20.86 5.09 -1.65
CA ALA A 68 -20.28 4.97 -2.99
C ALA A 68 -19.31 3.78 -3.06
N VAL A 69 -18.44 3.63 -2.05
CA VAL A 69 -17.53 2.48 -1.94
C VAL A 69 -18.30 1.16 -1.87
N ALA A 70 -19.31 1.05 -1.01
CA ALA A 70 -20.10 -0.17 -0.88
C ALA A 70 -20.83 -0.53 -2.17
N TYR A 71 -21.34 0.48 -2.89
CA TYR A 71 -22.00 0.29 -4.18
C TYR A 71 -21.01 -0.21 -5.25
N LEU A 72 -19.83 0.41 -5.34
CA LEU A 72 -18.79 0.02 -6.29
C LEU A 72 -18.21 -1.36 -5.99
N ALA A 73 -17.99 -1.70 -4.72
CA ALA A 73 -17.53 -3.03 -4.34
C ALA A 73 -18.52 -4.13 -4.78
N ARG A 74 -19.83 -3.87 -4.63
CA ARG A 74 -20.88 -4.83 -4.99
C ARG A 74 -21.19 -4.89 -6.49
N HIS A 75 -21.15 -3.75 -7.17
CA HIS A 75 -21.65 -3.63 -8.54
C HIS A 75 -20.57 -3.30 -9.57
N GLY A 76 -19.40 -2.82 -9.17
CA GLY A 76 -18.32 -2.42 -10.06
C GLY A 76 -17.56 -3.61 -10.68
N ASN A 77 -17.51 -4.75 -10.00
CA ASN A 77 -16.83 -5.97 -10.47
C ASN A 77 -17.67 -6.73 -11.51
N THR A 78 -18.04 -6.09 -12.62
CA THR A 78 -18.84 -6.71 -13.70
C THR A 78 -17.99 -7.40 -14.75
N GLY A 79 -18.52 -8.47 -15.36
CA GLY A 79 -17.92 -9.22 -16.47
C GLY A 79 -17.39 -8.39 -17.66
N SER A 80 -17.93 -7.18 -17.86
CA SER A 80 -17.66 -6.31 -19.01
C SER A 80 -16.94 -5.03 -18.59
N THR A 81 -15.81 -4.72 -19.23
CA THR A 81 -15.04 -3.48 -19.00
C THR A 81 -15.86 -2.23 -19.27
N SER A 82 -16.71 -2.23 -20.29
CA SER A 82 -17.55 -1.07 -20.63
C SER A 82 -18.61 -0.79 -19.56
N GLN A 83 -19.18 -1.86 -18.97
CA GLN A 83 -20.16 -1.74 -17.91
C GLN A 83 -19.51 -1.26 -16.61
N GLN A 84 -18.32 -1.77 -16.29
CA GLN A 84 -17.53 -1.30 -15.15
C GLN A 84 -17.22 0.19 -15.27
N GLN A 85 -16.72 0.65 -16.41
CA GLN A 85 -16.45 2.08 -16.65
C GLN A 85 -17.71 2.94 -16.51
N HIS A 86 -18.85 2.49 -17.04
CA HIS A 86 -20.12 3.20 -16.88
C HIS A 86 -20.55 3.30 -15.41
N ILE A 87 -20.39 2.23 -14.63
CA ILE A 87 -20.73 2.23 -13.20
C ILE A 87 -19.80 3.18 -12.44
N ILE A 88 -18.49 3.13 -12.69
CA ILE A 88 -17.51 4.02 -12.08
C ILE A 88 -17.85 5.48 -12.40
N GLN A 89 -18.09 5.81 -13.67
CA GLN A 89 -18.43 7.16 -14.10
C GLN A 89 -19.74 7.64 -13.48
N SER A 90 -20.76 6.77 -13.38
CA SER A 90 -22.04 7.11 -12.75
C SER A 90 -21.84 7.48 -11.28
N VAL A 91 -21.05 6.70 -10.53
CA VAL A 91 -20.76 6.99 -9.12
C VAL A 91 -19.89 8.25 -8.99
N ALA A 92 -18.93 8.46 -9.89
CA ALA A 92 -18.09 9.67 -9.94
C ALA A 92 -18.94 10.92 -10.15
N ASN A 93 -19.87 10.90 -11.09
CA ASN A 93 -20.82 11.99 -11.34
C ASN A 93 -21.63 12.33 -10.08
N HIS A 94 -22.19 11.33 -9.40
CA HIS A 94 -23.00 11.56 -8.20
C HIS A 94 -22.17 12.16 -7.05
N LEU A 95 -20.93 11.69 -6.85
CA LEU A 95 -20.07 12.25 -5.82
C LEU A 95 -19.60 13.67 -6.19
N ALA A 96 -19.27 13.92 -7.45
CA ALA A 96 -18.89 15.25 -7.95
C ALA A 96 -20.01 16.27 -7.76
N ILE A 97 -21.26 15.92 -8.10
CA ILE A 97 -22.45 16.74 -7.81
C ILE A 97 -22.57 16.98 -6.30
N GLY A 98 -22.43 15.92 -5.49
CA GLY A 98 -22.48 16.03 -4.04
C GLY A 98 -21.41 16.96 -3.45
N ILE A 99 -20.21 17.02 -4.05
CA ILE A 99 -19.17 17.98 -3.69
C ILE A 99 -19.61 19.39 -4.11
N CYS A 100 -20.04 19.56 -5.35
CA CYS A 100 -20.43 20.86 -5.91
C CYS A 100 -21.59 21.52 -5.15
N ASP A 101 -22.64 20.76 -4.81
CA ASP A 101 -23.79 21.24 -4.05
C ASP A 101 -23.43 21.74 -2.64
N ARG A 102 -22.29 21.30 -2.10
CA ARG A 102 -21.80 21.66 -0.75
C ARG A 102 -20.78 22.80 -0.78
N MET A 103 -20.38 23.28 -1.95
CA MET A 103 -19.46 24.40 -2.07
C MET A 103 -20.19 25.75 -2.03
N PRO A 104 -19.61 26.77 -1.37
CA PRO A 104 -20.13 28.13 -1.42
C PRO A 104 -19.89 28.76 -2.81
N SER A 105 -20.83 29.58 -3.27
CA SER A 105 -20.84 30.16 -4.61
C SER A 105 -19.89 31.36 -4.79
N LYS A 106 -19.33 31.94 -3.72
CA LYS A 106 -18.52 33.19 -3.81
C LYS A 106 -17.23 33.18 -2.98
N SER A 107 -17.32 33.07 -1.65
CA SER A 107 -16.13 33.11 -0.77
C SER A 107 -15.84 31.75 -0.16
N GLY A 108 -14.57 31.34 -0.13
CA GLY A 108 -14.14 30.10 0.53
C GLY A 108 -14.31 28.82 -0.31
N ARG A 109 -14.60 28.94 -1.61
CA ARG A 109 -14.77 27.79 -2.53
C ARG A 109 -13.56 26.84 -2.49
N ALA A 110 -12.34 27.38 -2.62
CA ALA A 110 -11.11 26.60 -2.55
C ALA A 110 -10.93 25.88 -1.20
N PHE A 111 -11.26 26.54 -0.09
CA PHE A 111 -11.17 25.94 1.26
C PHE A 111 -12.22 24.84 1.46
N SER A 112 -13.46 25.05 1.00
CA SER A 112 -14.50 24.03 1.05
C SER A 112 -14.18 22.84 0.15
N LEU A 113 -13.64 23.10 -1.05
CA LEU A 113 -13.17 22.05 -1.96
C LEU A 113 -12.04 21.24 -1.34
N ASP A 114 -11.02 21.91 -0.78
CA ASP A 114 -9.93 21.27 -0.04
C ASP A 114 -10.47 20.37 1.08
N PHE A 115 -11.39 20.87 1.91
CA PHE A 115 -12.00 20.09 2.98
C PHE A 115 -12.76 18.86 2.47
N LEU A 116 -13.61 19.02 1.45
CA LEU A 116 -14.42 17.94 0.89
C LEU A 116 -13.56 16.90 0.17
N LEU A 117 -12.56 17.33 -0.59
CA LEU A 117 -11.60 16.43 -1.24
C LEU A 117 -10.72 15.71 -0.22
N ASN A 118 -10.22 16.42 0.79
CA ASN A 118 -9.42 15.83 1.85
C ASN A 118 -10.21 14.72 2.56
N LYS A 119 -11.50 14.95 2.85
CA LYS A 119 -12.37 13.94 3.44
C LYS A 119 -12.63 12.75 2.50
N SER A 120 -12.85 13.03 1.22
CA SER A 120 -13.08 12.00 0.19
C SER A 120 -11.86 11.11 0.00
N LEU A 121 -10.70 11.71 -0.21
CA LEU A 121 -9.42 11.01 -0.37
C LEU A 121 -9.07 10.20 0.87
N ALA A 122 -9.25 10.75 2.08
CA ALA A 122 -8.98 10.02 3.31
C ALA A 122 -9.78 8.71 3.38
N ILE A 123 -11.08 8.76 3.10
CA ILE A 123 -11.95 7.59 3.13
C ILE A 123 -11.59 6.61 2.00
N LEU A 124 -11.42 7.10 0.77
CA LEU A 124 -11.18 6.24 -0.39
C LEU A 124 -9.83 5.52 -0.30
N LEU A 125 -8.77 6.21 0.13
CA LEU A 125 -7.46 5.60 0.33
C LEU A 125 -7.45 4.61 1.50
N GLU A 126 -8.20 4.89 2.57
CA GLU A 126 -8.38 3.93 3.67
C GLU A 126 -9.04 2.64 3.18
N HIS A 127 -10.09 2.73 2.35
CA HIS A 127 -10.71 1.56 1.74
C HIS A 127 -9.78 0.81 0.79
N CYS A 128 -8.92 1.51 0.04
CA CYS A 128 -7.89 0.85 -0.77
C CYS A 128 -6.92 0.04 0.11
N LEU A 129 -6.49 0.58 1.26
CA LEU A 129 -5.51 -0.07 2.13
C LEU A 129 -6.10 -1.19 3.00
N LEU A 130 -7.42 -1.24 3.18
CA LEU A 130 -8.11 -2.30 3.93
C LEU A 130 -8.53 -3.48 3.05
N ASP A 131 -8.30 -3.39 1.74
CA ASP A 131 -8.85 -4.35 0.78
C ASP A 131 -8.02 -5.64 0.67
N SER A 132 -8.64 -6.76 1.04
CA SER A 132 -8.06 -8.12 0.95
C SER A 132 -7.81 -8.57 -0.49
N THR A 133 -8.46 -7.94 -1.47
CA THR A 133 -8.29 -8.27 -2.89
C THR A 133 -6.95 -7.77 -3.42
N LEU A 134 -6.47 -6.59 -2.98
CA LEU A 134 -5.10 -6.17 -3.23
C LEU A 134 -4.09 -7.13 -2.58
N HIS A 135 -4.43 -7.75 -1.45
CA HIS A 135 -3.62 -8.84 -0.86
C HIS A 135 -3.66 -10.15 -1.68
N ALA A 136 -4.78 -10.52 -2.29
CA ALA A 136 -4.89 -11.72 -3.12
C ALA A 136 -4.04 -11.60 -4.41
N PHE A 137 -4.00 -10.42 -5.03
CA PHE A 137 -3.08 -10.07 -6.11
C PHE A 137 -1.60 -10.25 -5.73
N MET A 138 -1.24 -10.14 -4.44
CA MET A 138 0.14 -10.35 -3.97
C MET A 138 0.60 -11.80 -4.12
N LYS A 139 -0.27 -12.78 -3.87
CA LYS A 139 0.12 -14.20 -3.89
C LYS A 139 0.31 -14.77 -5.29
N SER A 140 -0.43 -14.27 -6.29
CA SER A 140 -0.34 -14.76 -7.68
C SER A 140 0.90 -14.25 -8.43
N GLN A 141 1.43 -13.08 -8.06
CA GLN A 141 2.66 -12.54 -8.67
C GLN A 141 3.96 -13.09 -8.06
N GLU A 142 4.00 -13.32 -6.75
CA GLU A 142 5.21 -13.83 -6.07
C GLU A 142 5.59 -15.25 -6.54
N THR A 143 4.61 -16.10 -6.86
CA THR A 143 4.84 -17.47 -7.37
C THR A 143 5.40 -17.51 -8.80
N HIS A 144 5.08 -16.51 -9.63
CA HIS A 144 5.57 -16.45 -11.01
C HIS A 144 7.00 -15.92 -11.14
N ILE A 145 7.44 -15.06 -10.23
CA ILE A 145 8.73 -14.35 -10.33
C ILE A 145 9.91 -15.20 -9.82
N LEU A 146 9.70 -16.07 -8.83
CA LEU A 146 10.77 -16.88 -8.23
C LEU A 146 11.34 -17.98 -9.16
N SER A 147 10.74 -18.20 -10.33
CA SER A 147 11.10 -19.29 -11.26
C SER A 147 11.82 -18.83 -12.54
N GLN A 148 11.92 -17.52 -12.82
CA GLN A 148 12.37 -17.04 -14.13
C GLN A 148 13.71 -16.29 -14.08
N GLN A 149 14.59 -16.62 -15.02
CA GLN A 149 15.86 -15.90 -15.25
C GLN A 149 15.56 -14.45 -15.66
N PHE A 150 16.46 -13.50 -15.37
CA PHE A 150 16.22 -12.06 -15.55
C PHE A 150 15.76 -11.68 -16.98
N ASP A 151 16.27 -12.36 -18.01
CA ASP A 151 15.83 -12.18 -19.41
C ASP A 151 14.40 -12.68 -19.66
N GLN A 152 13.98 -13.72 -18.94
CA GLN A 152 12.60 -14.21 -18.94
C GLN A 152 11.66 -13.26 -18.19
N ILE A 153 12.14 -12.50 -17.21
CA ILE A 153 11.38 -11.45 -16.52
C ILE A 153 11.08 -10.30 -17.51
N ILE A 154 12.07 -9.88 -18.30
CA ILE A 154 11.87 -8.85 -19.33
C ILE A 154 10.95 -9.38 -20.45
N SER A 155 11.11 -10.63 -20.87
CA SER A 155 10.21 -11.24 -21.86
C SER A 155 8.82 -11.53 -21.31
N SER A 156 8.66 -11.83 -20.01
CA SER A 156 7.35 -12.04 -19.38
C SER A 156 6.64 -10.73 -19.09
N ILE A 157 7.36 -9.64 -18.80
CA ILE A 157 6.81 -8.28 -18.79
C ILE A 157 6.30 -7.91 -20.20
N ARG A 158 7.01 -8.32 -21.27
CA ARG A 158 6.52 -8.17 -22.66
C ARG A 158 5.42 -9.16 -23.04
N ALA A 159 5.37 -10.37 -22.50
CA ALA A 159 4.35 -11.37 -22.82
C ALA A 159 3.04 -11.16 -22.02
N GLN A 160 3.14 -10.60 -20.81
CA GLN A 160 2.00 -10.08 -20.03
C GLN A 160 1.36 -8.84 -20.66
N HIS A 161 2.01 -8.25 -21.67
CA HIS A 161 1.42 -7.22 -22.53
C HIS A 161 0.39 -7.80 -23.52
N GLU A 162 0.52 -9.08 -23.90
CA GLU A 162 -0.31 -9.73 -24.92
C GLU A 162 -1.48 -10.55 -24.34
N GLN A 163 -1.46 -10.86 -23.04
CA GLN A 163 -2.58 -11.51 -22.38
C GLN A 163 -3.34 -10.52 -21.51
N PRO A 164 -4.66 -10.32 -21.73
CA PRO A 164 -5.48 -9.60 -20.77
C PRO A 164 -5.41 -10.38 -19.45
N PHE A 165 -4.83 -9.75 -18.42
CA PHE A 165 -4.76 -10.28 -17.06
C PHE A 165 -6.03 -11.08 -16.74
N GLU A 166 -5.87 -12.36 -16.44
CA GLU A 166 -6.98 -13.22 -16.04
C GLU A 166 -7.81 -12.51 -14.96
N GLN A 167 -9.13 -12.51 -15.19
CA GLN A 167 -10.15 -11.70 -14.53
C GLN A 167 -10.32 -12.00 -13.04
N GLN A 168 -9.34 -11.65 -12.21
CA GLN A 168 -9.53 -11.54 -10.77
C GLN A 168 -9.58 -10.06 -10.43
N ARG A 169 -10.79 -9.50 -10.47
CA ARG A 169 -11.07 -8.08 -10.30
C ARG A 169 -11.01 -7.72 -8.82
N TYR A 170 -9.99 -6.97 -8.44
CA TYR A 170 -9.73 -6.59 -7.07
C TYR A 170 -10.38 -5.21 -6.78
N THR A 171 -11.16 -5.11 -5.70
CA THR A 171 -11.93 -3.91 -5.32
C THR A 171 -11.04 -2.68 -5.13
N GLY A 172 -9.77 -2.84 -4.75
CA GLY A 172 -8.82 -1.74 -4.60
C GLY A 172 -8.42 -1.10 -5.93
N VAL A 173 -8.37 -1.89 -7.01
CA VAL A 173 -8.17 -1.37 -8.37
C VAL A 173 -9.38 -0.56 -8.81
N LEU A 174 -10.60 -1.05 -8.53
CA LEU A 174 -11.82 -0.28 -8.78
C LEU A 174 -11.84 1.06 -8.04
N MET A 175 -11.32 1.11 -6.81
CA MET A 175 -11.25 2.36 -6.04
C MET A 175 -10.26 3.34 -6.65
N VAL A 176 -9.13 2.86 -7.18
CA VAL A 176 -8.16 3.70 -7.91
C VAL A 176 -8.74 4.22 -9.23
N ASP A 177 -9.42 3.37 -9.99
CA ASP A 177 -10.13 3.79 -11.21
C ASP A 177 -11.23 4.81 -10.90
N PHE A 178 -11.92 4.63 -9.77
CA PHE A 178 -12.91 5.58 -9.28
C PHE A 178 -12.30 6.92 -8.86
N LEU A 179 -11.15 6.92 -8.19
CA LEU A 179 -10.43 8.15 -7.86
C LEU A 179 -10.05 8.93 -9.13
N ALA A 180 -9.63 8.23 -10.18
CA ALA A 180 -9.28 8.81 -11.47
C ALA A 180 -10.51 9.39 -12.17
N GLY A 181 -11.59 8.61 -12.29
CA GLY A 181 -12.85 9.07 -12.85
C GLY A 181 -13.44 10.26 -12.08
N LEU A 182 -13.32 10.28 -10.75
CA LEU A 182 -13.76 11.41 -9.93
C LEU A 182 -12.94 12.68 -10.20
N HIS A 183 -11.61 12.56 -10.32
CA HIS A 183 -10.74 13.68 -10.67
C HIS A 183 -11.18 14.29 -12.02
N ASP A 184 -11.31 13.47 -13.06
CA ASP A 184 -11.66 13.92 -14.41
C ASP A 184 -13.05 14.57 -14.45
N THR A 185 -14.00 14.00 -13.70
CA THR A 185 -15.36 14.56 -13.57
C THR A 185 -15.34 15.92 -12.89
N LEU A 186 -14.55 16.08 -11.81
CA LEU A 186 -14.45 17.35 -11.11
C LEU A 186 -13.77 18.42 -11.98
N VAL A 187 -12.74 18.05 -12.76
CA VAL A 187 -12.10 18.95 -13.73
C VAL A 187 -13.14 19.47 -14.73
N ALA A 188 -13.95 18.56 -15.29
CA ALA A 188 -14.99 18.89 -16.25
C ALA A 188 -16.10 19.78 -15.67
N VAL A 189 -16.47 19.59 -14.39
CA VAL A 189 -17.58 20.33 -13.76
C VAL A 189 -17.16 21.70 -13.23
N LEU A 190 -15.92 21.84 -12.76
CA LEU A 190 -15.48 23.07 -12.09
C LEU A 190 -14.90 24.12 -13.04
N GLU A 191 -14.53 23.73 -14.26
CA GLU A 191 -13.92 24.59 -15.29
C GLU A 191 -12.62 25.31 -14.82
N GLU A 192 -12.06 24.89 -13.68
CA GLU A 192 -10.86 25.43 -13.02
C GLU A 192 -9.82 24.31 -12.86
N GLU A 193 -9.36 23.75 -13.98
CA GLU A 193 -8.47 22.57 -14.04
C GLU A 193 -7.21 22.74 -13.18
N ASP A 194 -6.46 23.83 -13.39
CA ASP A 194 -5.20 24.07 -12.68
C ASP A 194 -5.37 24.13 -11.15
N MET A 195 -6.44 24.77 -10.66
CA MET A 195 -6.67 24.87 -9.21
C MET A 195 -7.02 23.50 -8.63
N LEU A 196 -7.97 22.80 -9.27
CA LEU A 196 -8.44 21.51 -8.81
C LEU A 196 -7.30 20.47 -8.82
N SER A 197 -6.57 20.36 -9.93
CA SER A 197 -5.49 19.40 -10.06
C SER A 197 -4.39 19.68 -9.03
N ASN A 198 -4.06 20.95 -8.76
CA ASN A 198 -3.11 21.29 -7.70
C ASN A 198 -3.61 20.90 -6.29
N ILE A 199 -4.87 21.20 -5.94
CA ILE A 199 -5.45 20.82 -4.63
C ILE A 199 -5.51 19.30 -4.50
N TYR A 200 -6.04 18.62 -5.51
CA TYR A 200 -6.19 17.16 -5.52
C TYR A 200 -4.83 16.48 -5.40
N HIS A 201 -3.85 16.90 -6.21
CA HIS A 201 -2.50 16.35 -6.18
C HIS A 201 -1.82 16.59 -4.83
N HIS A 202 -1.89 17.81 -4.29
CA HIS A 202 -1.33 18.12 -2.97
C HIS A 202 -1.92 17.24 -1.86
N LEU A 203 -3.24 17.09 -1.83
CA LEU A 203 -3.93 16.28 -0.84
C LEU A 203 -3.61 14.79 -0.99
N LEU A 204 -3.61 14.26 -2.22
CA LEU A 204 -3.26 12.87 -2.50
C LEU A 204 -1.84 12.56 -2.02
N THR A 205 -0.86 13.35 -2.44
CA THR A 205 0.54 13.18 -2.05
C THR A 205 0.73 13.31 -0.53
N SER A 206 0.03 14.26 0.11
CA SER A 206 0.04 14.43 1.58
C SER A 206 -0.50 13.20 2.32
N HIS A 207 -1.60 12.60 1.84
CA HIS A 207 -2.15 11.37 2.41
C HIS A 207 -1.22 10.19 2.24
N LEU A 208 -0.65 10.00 1.04
CA LEU A 208 0.31 8.92 0.77
C LEU A 208 1.52 9.02 1.69
N GLN A 209 2.10 10.21 1.85
CA GLN A 209 3.22 10.44 2.75
C GLN A 209 2.87 10.16 4.23
N LYS A 210 1.70 10.58 4.70
CA LYS A 210 1.25 10.31 6.08
C LYS A 210 1.09 8.81 6.32
N GLN A 211 0.51 8.07 5.35
CA GLN A 211 0.36 6.63 5.45
C GLN A 211 1.71 5.92 5.49
N LEU A 212 2.65 6.30 4.62
CA LEU A 212 4.00 5.73 4.63
C LEU A 212 4.71 5.97 5.97
N ARG A 213 4.59 7.16 6.56
CA ARG A 213 5.16 7.45 7.90
C ARG A 213 4.53 6.57 8.99
N ALA A 214 3.23 6.33 8.93
CA ALA A 214 2.55 5.46 9.88
C ALA A 214 3.02 4.00 9.75
N ILE A 215 3.13 3.50 8.52
CA ILE A 215 3.65 2.15 8.24
C ILE A 215 5.12 2.04 8.68
N GLN A 216 5.94 3.04 8.36
CA GLN A 216 7.35 3.11 8.76
C GLN A 216 7.50 3.08 10.29
N SER A 217 6.70 3.87 11.01
CA SER A 217 6.72 3.86 12.49
C SER A 217 6.39 2.49 13.05
N ARG A 218 5.36 1.80 12.52
CA ARG A 218 5.00 0.45 12.96
C ARG A 218 6.10 -0.57 12.64
N TYR A 219 6.71 -0.47 11.46
CA TYR A 219 7.82 -1.31 11.03
C TYR A 219 9.04 -1.13 11.95
N GLN A 220 9.44 0.11 12.21
CA GLN A 220 10.54 0.43 13.12
C GLN A 220 10.26 -0.03 14.55
N SER A 221 9.04 0.18 15.06
CA SER A 221 8.64 -0.31 16.38
C SER A 221 8.73 -1.83 16.48
N HIS A 222 8.27 -2.57 15.46
CA HIS A 222 8.34 -4.04 15.40
C HIS A 222 9.78 -4.55 15.51
N HIS A 223 10.70 -3.90 14.81
CA HIS A 223 12.12 -4.21 14.84
C HIS A 223 12.88 -3.51 15.98
N SER A 224 12.24 -2.77 16.88
CA SER A 224 12.91 -2.19 18.05
C SER A 224 12.60 -2.93 19.36
N ASP A 225 11.59 -3.80 19.36
CA ASP A 225 11.16 -4.54 20.55
C ASP A 225 12.15 -5.66 20.90
N GLN A 226 12.64 -5.64 22.15
CA GLN A 226 13.59 -6.60 22.72
C GLN A 226 13.11 -8.07 22.63
N SER A 227 11.79 -8.29 22.61
CA SER A 227 11.19 -9.63 22.50
C SER A 227 11.46 -10.33 21.17
N SER A 228 11.72 -9.57 20.10
CA SER A 228 12.05 -10.08 18.76
C SER A 228 13.39 -10.82 18.69
N TYR A 229 14.23 -10.69 19.71
CA TYR A 229 15.64 -11.12 19.69
C TYR A 229 15.95 -12.29 20.63
N SER A 230 15.18 -12.42 21.71
CA SER A 230 15.48 -13.32 22.83
C SER A 230 15.37 -14.81 22.49
N ASN A 231 14.67 -15.17 21.42
CA ASN A 231 14.36 -16.56 21.07
C ASN A 231 15.05 -17.09 19.79
N GLN A 232 16.02 -16.38 19.20
CA GLN A 232 16.55 -16.69 17.85
C GLN A 232 15.44 -16.80 16.77
N GLN A 233 14.21 -16.37 17.08
CA GLN A 233 13.13 -16.31 16.11
C GLN A 233 13.57 -15.31 15.06
N ALA A 234 13.84 -15.82 13.87
CA ALA A 234 14.18 -14.99 12.72
C ALA A 234 13.14 -13.86 12.59
N PRO A 235 13.52 -12.67 12.11
CA PRO A 235 12.51 -11.79 11.53
C PRO A 235 11.71 -12.63 10.53
N ARG A 236 10.39 -12.49 10.59
CA ARG A 236 9.49 -13.26 9.73
C ARG A 236 9.38 -12.48 8.43
N LYS A 237 9.80 -13.09 7.33
CA LYS A 237 9.61 -12.62 5.94
C LYS A 237 8.23 -12.02 5.65
N ASP A 238 7.20 -12.52 6.34
CA ASP A 238 5.80 -12.11 6.21
C ASP A 238 5.27 -11.43 7.49
N SER A 239 6.06 -10.55 8.10
CA SER A 239 5.57 -9.71 9.19
C SER A 239 4.46 -8.77 8.69
N LEU A 240 3.47 -8.50 9.55
CA LEU A 240 2.35 -7.61 9.22
C LEU A 240 2.83 -6.24 8.69
N PRO A 241 3.83 -5.56 9.29
CA PRO A 241 4.29 -4.26 8.78
C PRO A 241 4.94 -4.33 7.38
N SER A 242 5.64 -5.42 7.07
CA SER A 242 6.20 -5.63 5.72
C SER A 242 5.10 -5.84 4.68
N GLN A 243 4.01 -6.52 5.04
CA GLN A 243 2.85 -6.70 4.16
C GLN A 243 2.11 -5.38 3.91
N GLU A 244 1.92 -4.56 4.94
CA GLU A 244 1.33 -3.22 4.82
C GLU A 244 2.16 -2.32 3.89
N PHE A 245 3.50 -2.39 3.99
CA PHE A 245 4.38 -1.63 3.10
C PHE A 245 4.29 -2.09 1.64
N LYS A 246 4.30 -3.41 1.39
CA LYS A 246 4.09 -3.95 0.03
C LYS A 246 2.75 -3.50 -0.54
N LEU A 247 1.68 -3.53 0.27
CA LEU A 247 0.35 -3.08 -0.13
C LEU A 247 0.34 -1.60 -0.52
N TYR A 248 0.97 -0.75 0.29
CA TYR A 248 1.15 0.67 0.01
C TYR A 248 1.87 0.89 -1.34
N ILE A 249 2.97 0.18 -1.60
CA ILE A 249 3.69 0.29 -2.88
C ILE A 249 2.81 -0.10 -4.07
N LYS A 250 1.99 -1.15 -3.94
CA LYS A 250 1.07 -1.53 -5.02
C LYS A 250 -0.01 -0.48 -5.26
N LEU A 251 -0.54 0.15 -4.22
CA LEU A 251 -1.44 1.29 -4.36
C LEU A 251 -0.75 2.43 -5.14
N ILE A 252 0.51 2.75 -4.83
CA ILE A 252 1.29 3.73 -5.60
C ILE A 252 1.41 3.30 -7.07
N CYS A 253 1.72 2.04 -7.34
CA CYS A 253 1.77 1.52 -8.71
C CYS A 253 0.45 1.67 -9.46
N CYS A 254 -0.69 1.37 -8.83
CA CYS A 254 -2.01 1.55 -9.43
C CYS A 254 -2.32 3.03 -9.68
N LEU A 255 -2.04 3.92 -8.71
CA LEU A 255 -2.22 5.37 -8.88
C LEU A 255 -1.35 5.94 -10.01
N ALA A 256 -0.13 5.40 -10.19
CA ALA A 256 0.75 5.79 -11.27
C ALA A 256 0.14 5.50 -12.64
N GLN A 257 -0.51 4.35 -12.76
CA GLN A 257 -1.15 3.89 -14.00
C GLN A 257 -2.38 4.73 -14.38
N THR A 258 -3.03 5.40 -13.41
CA THR A 258 -4.22 6.23 -13.64
C THR A 258 -3.94 7.73 -13.80
N ASN A 259 -2.67 8.14 -13.99
CA ASN A 259 -2.23 9.55 -14.09
C ASN A 259 -2.48 10.43 -12.87
N LEU A 260 -3.01 9.89 -11.78
CA LEU A 260 -3.20 10.65 -10.54
C LEU A 260 -1.87 11.06 -9.88
N ILE A 261 -0.80 10.31 -10.14
CA ILE A 261 0.58 10.66 -9.78
C ILE A 261 1.49 10.60 -11.00
N SER A 262 2.42 11.56 -11.10
CA SER A 262 3.42 11.64 -12.17
C SER A 262 4.61 10.71 -11.90
N SER A 263 5.42 10.47 -12.93
CA SER A 263 6.68 9.72 -12.77
C SER A 263 7.65 10.42 -11.82
N ASN A 264 7.65 11.76 -11.82
CA ASN A 264 8.49 12.57 -10.93
C ASN A 264 8.06 12.43 -9.47
N ASP A 265 6.75 12.28 -9.21
CA ASP A 265 6.25 12.05 -7.85
C ASP A 265 6.72 10.71 -7.30
N ILE A 266 6.74 9.69 -8.15
CA ILE A 266 7.22 8.35 -7.78
C ILE A 266 8.72 8.39 -7.50
N ASP A 267 9.52 9.01 -8.38
CA ASP A 267 10.97 9.11 -8.19
C ASP A 267 11.31 9.94 -6.93
N SER A 268 10.57 11.03 -6.68
CA SER A 268 10.69 11.85 -5.46
C SER A 268 10.26 11.07 -4.21
N LEU A 269 9.17 10.30 -4.27
CA LEU A 269 8.73 9.42 -3.19
C LEU A 269 9.78 8.35 -2.89
N THR A 270 10.39 7.79 -3.94
CA THR A 270 11.46 6.80 -3.81
C THR A 270 12.65 7.39 -3.07
N TYR A 271 13.12 8.55 -3.51
CA TYR A 271 14.28 9.22 -2.92
C TYR A 271 14.04 9.65 -1.47
N HIS A 272 12.96 10.38 -1.21
CA HIS A 272 12.74 11.02 0.09
C HIS A 272 12.13 10.11 1.15
N TYR A 273 11.44 9.03 0.76
CA TYR A 273 10.68 8.23 1.72
C TYR A 273 10.94 6.72 1.63
N ILE A 274 10.86 6.12 0.45
CA ILE A 274 11.04 4.65 0.31
C ILE A 274 12.46 4.23 0.67
N ASN A 275 13.47 4.97 0.21
CA ASN A 275 14.86 4.67 0.56
C ASN A 275 15.11 4.74 2.08
N HIS A 276 14.40 5.64 2.77
CA HIS A 276 14.50 5.84 4.22
C HIS A 276 13.59 4.92 5.04
N PHE A 277 12.73 4.12 4.40
CA PHE A 277 11.85 3.17 5.08
C PHE A 277 12.65 2.06 5.79
N PHE A 278 13.67 1.55 5.12
CA PHE A 278 14.45 0.38 5.56
C PHE A 278 15.41 0.74 6.70
N LEU A 279 15.58 -0.20 7.63
CA LEU A 279 16.48 -0.03 8.77
C LEU A 279 17.94 -0.26 8.40
N THR A 280 18.18 -1.15 7.45
CA THR A 280 19.52 -1.45 6.93
C THR A 280 19.73 -0.73 5.60
N ARG A 281 21.00 -0.56 5.22
CA ARG A 281 21.42 -0.11 3.90
C ARG A 281 22.07 -1.27 3.15
N PRO A 282 22.01 -1.28 1.81
CA PRO A 282 22.73 -2.27 1.01
C PRO A 282 24.22 -2.37 1.40
N SER A 283 24.87 -1.23 1.69
CA SER A 283 26.27 -1.14 2.10
C SER A 283 26.60 -1.68 3.50
N ASP A 284 25.60 -2.00 4.34
CA ASP A 284 25.83 -2.43 5.72
C ASP A 284 26.44 -3.83 5.80
N VAL A 285 26.28 -4.63 4.76
CA VAL A 285 26.83 -5.98 4.68
C VAL A 285 27.73 -6.13 3.47
N SER A 286 28.81 -6.89 3.62
CA SER A 286 29.63 -7.29 2.49
C SER A 286 30.08 -8.74 2.55
N PHE A 287 30.45 -9.26 1.37
CA PHE A 287 30.89 -10.63 1.18
C PHE A 287 32.34 -10.66 0.70
N SER A 288 33.18 -11.49 1.31
CA SER A 288 34.49 -11.88 0.77
C SER A 288 34.61 -13.39 0.60
N ARG A 289 35.50 -13.78 -0.31
CA ARG A 289 35.87 -15.15 -0.64
C ARG A 289 37.25 -15.56 -0.17
N ASP A 290 38.02 -14.66 0.45
CA ASP A 290 39.47 -14.84 0.63
C ASP A 290 39.83 -16.01 1.58
N SER A 291 38.85 -16.64 2.24
CA SER A 291 39.03 -17.86 3.03
C SER A 291 37.74 -18.70 3.20
N GLY A 292 36.81 -18.63 2.24
CA GLY A 292 35.41 -19.09 2.37
C GLY A 292 34.43 -17.92 2.26
N LEU A 293 33.14 -18.18 2.03
CA LEU A 293 32.12 -17.12 2.02
C LEU A 293 32.03 -16.55 3.45
N LYS A 294 32.44 -15.30 3.63
CA LYS A 294 32.38 -14.60 4.92
C LYS A 294 31.48 -13.38 4.82
N ILE A 295 30.69 -13.14 5.86
CA ILE A 295 29.74 -12.03 5.97
C ILE A 295 30.30 -11.02 6.96
N TYR A 296 30.44 -9.77 6.49
CA TYR A 296 30.93 -8.66 7.29
C TYR A 296 29.82 -7.64 7.50
N ILE A 297 29.57 -7.26 8.75
CA ILE A 297 28.69 -6.14 9.09
C ILE A 297 29.56 -4.89 9.24
N ARG A 298 29.39 -3.94 8.33
CA ARG A 298 30.20 -2.71 8.19
C ARG A 298 29.73 -1.56 9.06
N GLN A 299 28.42 -1.44 9.27
CA GLN A 299 27.83 -0.37 10.07
C GLN A 299 26.95 -0.95 11.17
N HIS A 300 27.15 -0.40 12.38
CA HIS A 300 26.33 -0.71 13.53
C HIS A 300 25.00 0.03 13.39
N ASN A 301 23.88 -0.70 13.41
CA ASN A 301 22.57 -0.07 13.36
C ASN A 301 22.21 0.47 14.75
N GLU A 302 22.14 1.80 14.89
CA GLU A 302 21.79 2.47 16.15
C GLU A 302 20.43 2.02 16.70
N HIS A 303 19.45 1.72 15.83
CA HIS A 303 18.14 1.21 16.25
C HIS A 303 18.20 -0.23 16.81
N LEU A 304 19.21 -1.01 16.42
CA LEU A 304 19.48 -2.35 16.94
C LEU A 304 20.46 -2.33 18.14
N SER A 305 20.96 -1.15 18.53
CA SER A 305 21.96 -0.98 19.60
C SER A 305 21.41 -1.26 21.01
N ILE A 306 20.09 -1.20 21.20
CA ILE A 306 19.42 -1.51 22.48
C ILE A 306 19.66 -2.97 22.92
N ILE A 307 19.95 -3.87 21.99
CA ILE A 307 20.28 -5.27 22.27
C ILE A 307 21.76 -5.43 22.67
N ASN A 308 22.62 -4.53 22.17
CA ASN A 308 24.06 -4.54 22.44
C ASN A 308 24.41 -4.07 23.85
N THR A 309 23.49 -3.40 24.57
CA THR A 309 23.75 -2.89 25.92
C THR A 309 23.42 -3.91 27.02
N VAL A 310 22.68 -4.98 26.73
CA VAL A 310 22.14 -5.90 27.75
C VAL A 310 22.84 -7.27 27.77
N THR A 311 23.57 -7.67 26.72
CA THR A 311 24.18 -9.01 26.64
C THR A 311 25.69 -8.97 26.33
N LEU A 312 26.48 -9.77 27.05
CA LEU A 312 27.91 -9.99 26.75
C LEU A 312 28.11 -10.73 25.40
N ASN A 313 27.10 -11.46 24.93
CA ASN A 313 27.15 -12.21 23.67
C ASN A 313 26.41 -11.46 22.55
N LYS A 314 27.18 -10.82 21.66
CA LYS A 314 26.65 -10.04 20.51
C LYS A 314 26.18 -10.89 19.33
N ARG A 315 26.42 -12.21 19.31
CA ARG A 315 26.11 -13.09 18.17
C ARG A 315 24.63 -13.06 17.75
N PRO A 316 23.63 -13.13 18.64
CA PRO A 316 22.21 -13.12 18.24
C PRO A 316 21.81 -11.81 17.53
N ALA A 317 22.34 -10.67 17.98
CA ALA A 317 22.07 -9.37 17.36
C ALA A 317 22.64 -9.28 15.94
N TYR A 318 23.87 -9.76 15.72
CA TYR A 318 24.47 -9.80 14.39
C TYR A 318 23.75 -10.76 13.44
N HIS A 319 23.35 -11.94 13.91
CA HIS A 319 22.54 -12.87 13.11
C HIS A 319 21.18 -12.28 12.73
N TYR A 320 20.53 -11.54 13.65
CA TYR A 320 19.30 -10.84 13.35
C TYR A 320 19.53 -9.73 12.32
N GLN A 321 20.56 -8.88 12.50
CA GLN A 321 20.90 -7.81 11.58
C GLN A 321 21.19 -8.33 10.17
N TRP A 322 21.92 -9.43 10.04
CA TRP A 322 22.14 -10.12 8.77
C TRP A 322 20.83 -10.59 8.13
N ARG A 323 19.96 -11.26 8.89
CA ARG A 323 18.67 -11.74 8.38
C ARG A 323 17.77 -10.59 7.96
N LEU A 324 17.68 -9.55 8.78
CA LEU A 324 16.93 -8.33 8.47
C LEU A 324 17.47 -7.67 7.20
N TRP A 325 18.80 -7.54 7.07
CA TRP A 325 19.41 -7.00 5.86
C TRP A 325 19.04 -7.80 4.62
N LEU A 326 19.02 -9.13 4.69
CA LEU A 326 18.65 -9.99 3.58
C LEU A 326 17.17 -9.82 3.21
N GLU A 327 16.27 -9.81 4.19
CA GLU A 327 14.84 -9.62 3.98
C GLU A 327 14.53 -8.23 3.40
N GLU A 328 15.14 -7.19 3.94
CA GLU A 328 14.99 -5.83 3.42
C GLU A 328 15.59 -5.67 2.03
N THR A 329 16.69 -6.37 1.72
CA THR A 329 17.28 -6.37 0.37
C THR A 329 16.34 -7.03 -0.64
N GLN A 330 15.72 -8.15 -0.27
CA GLN A 330 14.69 -8.79 -1.08
C GLN A 330 13.47 -7.88 -1.27
N LEU A 331 13.02 -7.22 -0.19
CA LEU A 331 11.87 -6.32 -0.23
C LEU A 331 12.16 -5.08 -1.09
N ARG A 332 13.33 -4.44 -0.93
CA ARG A 332 13.80 -3.34 -1.79
C ARG A 332 13.76 -3.72 -3.25
N LEU A 333 14.35 -4.86 -3.60
CA LEU A 333 14.39 -5.33 -4.98
C LEU A 333 12.97 -5.53 -5.54
N SER A 334 12.09 -6.18 -4.78
CA SER A 334 10.69 -6.39 -5.19
C SER A 334 9.96 -5.08 -5.43
N VAL A 335 10.07 -4.13 -4.50
CA VAL A 335 9.41 -2.81 -4.58
C VAL A 335 9.91 -2.01 -5.78
N LEU A 336 11.23 -1.96 -5.98
CA LEU A 336 11.82 -1.22 -7.10
C LEU A 336 11.41 -1.81 -8.45
N LEU A 337 11.34 -3.14 -8.56
CA LEU A 337 10.87 -3.82 -9.76
C LEU A 337 9.38 -3.55 -10.04
N ASP A 338 8.54 -3.56 -9.00
CA ASP A 338 7.11 -3.26 -9.15
C ASP A 338 6.88 -1.81 -9.58
N LEU A 339 7.62 -0.85 -9.01
CA LEU A 339 7.58 0.55 -9.41
C LEU A 339 8.06 0.73 -10.86
N LEU A 340 9.21 0.15 -11.23
CA LEU A 340 9.72 0.18 -12.61
C LEU A 340 8.71 -0.40 -13.60
N ARG A 341 8.09 -1.54 -13.27
CA ARG A 341 7.06 -2.15 -14.12
C ARG A 341 5.87 -1.24 -14.31
N ALA A 342 5.33 -0.67 -13.23
CA ALA A 342 4.16 0.21 -13.29
C ALA A 342 4.44 1.45 -14.15
N MET A 343 5.64 2.03 -14.00
CA MET A 343 6.03 3.21 -14.78
C MET A 343 6.30 2.86 -16.25
N ILE A 344 6.95 1.74 -16.57
CA ILE A 344 7.13 1.29 -17.96
C ILE A 344 5.77 1.11 -18.63
N GLN A 345 4.82 0.46 -17.96
CA GLN A 345 3.46 0.27 -18.47
C GLN A 345 2.77 1.61 -18.76
N LYS A 346 2.91 2.59 -17.85
CA LYS A 346 2.39 3.95 -18.03
C LYS A 346 2.97 4.64 -19.26
N ASN A 347 4.30 4.60 -19.44
CA ASN A 347 4.95 5.30 -20.56
C ASN A 347 4.63 4.64 -21.90
N CYS A 348 4.59 3.30 -21.94
CA CYS A 348 4.26 2.55 -23.15
C CYS A 348 2.81 2.79 -23.59
N SER A 349 1.86 2.97 -22.66
CA SER A 349 0.46 3.24 -23.00
C SER A 349 0.22 4.69 -23.45
N GLN A 350 1.06 5.64 -23.00
CA GLN A 350 0.87 7.07 -23.24
C GLN A 350 1.74 7.66 -24.35
N GLY A 351 2.67 6.87 -24.92
CA GLY A 351 3.55 7.32 -26.02
C GLY A 351 4.45 8.50 -25.63
N GLY A 352 4.67 8.73 -24.33
CA GLY A 352 5.43 9.86 -23.80
C GLY A 352 6.95 9.67 -23.86
N ALA A 353 7.68 10.76 -23.61
CA ALA A 353 9.13 10.72 -23.43
C ALA A 353 9.52 9.76 -22.31
N ALA A 354 10.65 9.05 -22.46
CA ALA A 354 11.17 8.17 -21.42
C ALA A 354 11.45 9.01 -20.16
N PRO A 355 10.76 8.76 -19.04
CA PRO A 355 10.99 9.49 -17.80
C PRO A 355 12.38 9.18 -17.23
N ASP A 356 12.91 10.16 -16.52
CA ASP A 356 14.19 10.06 -15.84
C ASP A 356 13.98 9.42 -14.45
N PHE A 357 14.49 8.21 -14.27
CA PHE A 357 14.31 7.40 -13.06
C PHE A 357 15.60 7.34 -12.24
N VAL A 358 16.25 8.49 -12.04
CA VAL A 358 17.59 8.56 -11.45
C VAL A 358 17.63 7.86 -10.10
N HIS A 359 16.66 8.11 -9.22
CA HIS A 359 16.73 7.60 -7.86
C HIS A 359 16.32 6.13 -7.77
N ILE A 360 15.32 5.71 -8.55
CA ILE A 360 14.91 4.30 -8.61
C ILE A 360 16.03 3.43 -9.21
N THR A 361 16.69 3.90 -10.27
CA THR A 361 17.80 3.18 -10.91
C THR A 361 19.04 3.16 -10.01
N ALA A 362 19.38 4.27 -9.35
CA ALA A 362 20.46 4.32 -8.38
C ALA A 362 20.22 3.37 -7.20
N MET A 363 19.02 3.38 -6.61
CA MET A 363 18.68 2.50 -5.49
C MET A 363 18.70 1.02 -5.91
N LEU A 364 18.28 0.70 -7.13
CA LEU A 364 18.37 -0.65 -7.69
C LEU A 364 19.83 -1.07 -7.88
N GLN A 365 20.66 -0.20 -8.46
CA GLN A 365 22.07 -0.44 -8.67
C GLN A 365 22.80 -0.68 -7.34
N ASP A 366 22.53 0.13 -6.31
CA ASP A 366 23.10 -0.04 -4.97
C ASP A 366 22.68 -1.37 -4.35
N THR A 367 21.38 -1.72 -4.46
CA THR A 367 20.82 -2.97 -3.93
C THR A 367 21.45 -4.20 -4.62
N VAL A 368 21.60 -4.17 -5.94
CA VAL A 368 22.23 -5.25 -6.72
C VAL A 368 23.72 -5.32 -6.44
N SER A 369 24.41 -4.18 -6.36
CA SER A 369 25.86 -4.12 -6.10
C SER A 369 26.20 -4.70 -4.74
N ALA A 370 25.34 -4.53 -3.73
CA ALA A 370 25.54 -5.13 -2.42
C ALA A 370 25.48 -6.68 -2.41
N LEU A 371 24.80 -7.28 -3.40
CA LEU A 371 24.79 -8.74 -3.60
C LEU A 371 26.01 -9.24 -4.39
N THR A 372 26.80 -8.34 -4.96
CA THR A 372 28.04 -8.69 -5.66
C THR A 372 29.23 -8.79 -4.71
N LEU A 373 30.18 -9.66 -5.03
CA LEU A 373 31.37 -9.89 -4.19
C LEU A 373 32.27 -8.66 -4.14
N SER A 374 32.60 -8.19 -2.93
CA SER A 374 33.52 -7.08 -2.70
C SER A 374 34.96 -7.59 -2.70
N LYS A 375 35.84 -7.01 -3.55
CA LYS A 375 37.26 -7.40 -3.66
C LYS A 375 38.18 -6.80 -2.58
N THR A 376 37.69 -5.90 -1.74
CA THR A 376 38.52 -5.19 -0.75
C THR A 376 37.76 -5.00 0.55
N ILE A 377 38.31 -5.51 1.65
CA ILE A 377 37.81 -5.33 3.02
C ILE A 377 38.76 -4.41 3.81
N PRO A 378 38.29 -3.28 4.35
CA PRO A 378 39.05 -2.48 5.32
C PRO A 378 39.11 -3.15 6.71
N GLN A 379 40.18 -2.84 7.48
CA GLN A 379 40.59 -3.53 8.72
C GLN A 379 39.64 -3.43 9.94
N ASN A 380 38.46 -2.80 9.83
CA ASN A 380 37.55 -2.53 10.96
C ASN A 380 36.23 -3.33 10.93
N GLU A 381 36.15 -4.42 10.17
CA GLU A 381 34.89 -5.17 9.97
C GLU A 381 34.76 -6.38 10.92
N TYR A 382 33.56 -6.60 11.46
CA TYR A 382 33.24 -7.77 12.31
C TYR A 382 32.79 -8.95 11.46
N GLU A 383 33.48 -10.09 11.62
CA GLU A 383 33.19 -11.34 10.91
C GLU A 383 32.09 -12.14 11.61
N ILE A 384 31.03 -12.52 10.88
CA ILE A 384 30.09 -13.56 11.33
C ILE A 384 30.62 -14.90 10.81
N PRO A 385 31.04 -15.84 11.68
CA PRO A 385 31.36 -17.18 11.25
C PRO A 385 30.07 -17.86 10.75
N LEU A 386 30.04 -18.20 9.47
CA LEU A 386 29.07 -19.16 8.93
C LEU A 386 29.49 -20.54 9.46
N LEU A 387 28.54 -21.28 10.05
CA LEU A 387 28.74 -22.58 10.70
C LEU A 387 29.75 -23.48 9.95
N ASN A 388 30.81 -23.89 10.64
CA ASN A 388 31.36 -25.23 10.44
C ASN A 388 30.44 -26.18 11.23
N ASP A 389 30.12 -27.33 10.63
CA ASP A 389 29.29 -28.41 11.19
C ASP A 389 29.55 -28.70 12.69
#